data_AF-A0A947IIQ1-F1
#
_entry.id   AF-A0A947IIQ1-F1
#
_cell.length_a   1.000
_cell.length_b   1.000
_cell.length_c   1.000
_cell.angle_alpha   90.00
_cell.angle_beta   90.00
_cell.angle_gamma   90.00
#
_symmetry.space_group_name_H-M   'P 1'
#
loop_
_entity.id
_entity.type
_entity.pdbx_description
1 polymer ?
#
loop_
_entity_poly.entity_id
_entity_poly.type
_entity_poly.pdbx_seq_one_letter_code
_entity_poly.pdbx_strand_id
1 'polypeptide(L)'
;MLPDISNRINNLSKALETVIMPAIPTDNSFAAEQAALMLGHLKMLDQQWDFAYLYEKGSFDNVLALATRLQQLAMGGTESKGAEAQIGALLASLPEILPLTVNTVNDLTKSLGAAVDKLIAAAYKDGSAEFKVAMLNSVLDYNHIQCTRERTWFKANNLDPDVRDLPSMDEMLSSEKFSYFAACDAS
;
A
#
# COMPACT_ATOMS: atom_id res chain seq x y z
N MET A 1 -25.65 17.40 8.15
CA MET A 1 -24.27 17.53 7.66
C MET A 1 -23.39 16.74 8.59
N LEU A 2 -22.70 15.72 8.09
CA LEU A 2 -21.69 15.03 8.90
C LEU A 2 -20.55 16.03 9.16
N PRO A 3 -20.03 16.14 10.39
CA PRO A 3 -18.88 16.99 10.66
C PRO A 3 -17.70 16.47 9.85
N ASP A 4 -17.18 17.34 9.00
CA ASP A 4 -16.02 17.09 8.15
C ASP A 4 -14.82 16.56 8.95
N ILE A 5 -14.14 15.54 8.42
CA ILE A 5 -13.08 14.83 9.13
C ILE A 5 -11.85 15.75 9.31
N SER A 6 -11.51 16.55 8.31
CA SER A 6 -10.42 17.53 8.40
C SER A 6 -10.68 18.53 9.51
N ASN A 7 -11.92 19.03 9.65
CA ASN A 7 -12.29 19.87 10.79
C ASN A 7 -12.13 19.17 12.16
N ARG A 8 -12.47 17.88 12.25
CA ARG A 8 -12.29 17.11 13.49
C ARG A 8 -10.81 16.94 13.84
N ILE A 9 -9.96 16.62 12.87
CA ILE A 9 -8.50 16.47 13.06
C ILE A 9 -7.88 17.80 13.48
N ASN A 10 -8.26 18.90 12.83
CA ASN A 10 -7.78 20.25 13.15
C ASN A 10 -8.17 20.69 14.56
N ASN A 11 -9.40 20.39 15.00
CA ASN A 11 -9.83 20.71 16.36
C ASN A 11 -9.05 19.91 17.42
N LEU A 12 -8.81 18.62 17.19
CA LEU A 12 -8.00 17.79 18.08
C LEU A 12 -6.55 18.29 18.15
N SER A 13 -5.97 18.63 17.00
CA SER A 13 -4.60 19.16 16.91
C SER A 13 -4.46 20.47 17.69
N LYS A 14 -5.41 21.40 17.50
CA LYS A 14 -5.43 22.68 18.25
C LYS A 14 -5.58 22.48 19.75
N ALA A 15 -6.45 21.58 20.20
CA ALA A 15 -6.63 21.31 21.63
C ALA A 15 -5.33 20.78 22.25
N LEU A 16 -4.66 19.88 21.54
CA LEU A 16 -3.39 19.30 21.96
C LEU A 16 -2.28 20.36 22.02
N GLU A 17 -2.12 21.14 20.95
CA GLU A 17 -1.04 22.13 20.81
C GLU A 17 -1.21 23.36 21.71
N THR A 18 -2.45 23.82 21.91
CA THR A 18 -2.71 25.11 22.60
C THR A 18 -3.12 24.98 24.06
N VAL A 19 -3.62 23.81 24.48
CA VAL A 19 -4.11 23.60 25.86
C VAL A 19 -3.33 22.50 26.56
N ILE A 20 -3.25 21.31 25.95
CA ILE A 20 -2.69 20.13 26.63
C ILE A 20 -1.17 20.26 26.74
N MET A 21 -0.45 20.42 25.63
CA MET A 21 1.01 20.49 25.62
C MET A 21 1.56 21.60 26.54
N PRO A 22 1.02 22.84 26.54
CA PRO A 22 1.48 23.88 27.47
C PRO A 22 1.16 23.61 28.94
N ALA A 23 0.15 22.78 29.22
CA ALA A 23 -0.22 22.41 30.59
C ALA A 23 0.61 21.24 31.15
N ILE A 24 1.44 20.58 30.33
CA ILE A 24 2.32 19.51 30.80
C ILE A 24 3.50 20.11 31.58
N PRO A 25 3.72 19.70 32.84
CA PRO A 25 4.89 20.11 33.61
C PRO A 25 6.21 19.79 32.89
N THR A 26 7.19 20.69 32.95
CA THR A 26 8.47 20.56 32.24
C THR A 26 9.35 19.41 32.75
N ASP A 27 9.08 18.91 33.96
CA ASP A 27 9.73 17.74 34.56
C ASP A 27 9.07 16.41 34.12
N ASN A 28 7.95 16.46 33.41
CA ASN A 28 7.27 15.28 32.87
C ASN A 28 7.55 15.11 31.37
N SER A 29 8.82 14.84 31.05
CA SER A 29 9.29 14.68 29.66
C SER A 29 8.54 13.58 28.90
N PHE A 30 8.20 12.48 29.58
CA PHE A 30 7.47 11.38 28.96
C PHE A 30 6.08 11.81 28.47
N ALA A 31 5.31 12.54 29.29
CA ALA A 31 4.01 13.06 28.86
C ALA A 31 4.14 14.04 27.69
N ALA A 32 5.16 14.89 27.71
CA ALA A 32 5.43 15.83 26.62
C ALA A 32 5.75 15.11 25.30
N GLU A 33 6.55 14.05 25.36
CA GLU A 33 6.85 13.19 24.21
C GLU A 33 5.59 12.50 23.67
N GLN A 34 4.75 11.92 24.53
CA GLN A 34 3.49 11.28 24.10
C GLN A 34 2.54 12.29 23.44
N ALA A 35 2.43 13.51 23.98
CA ALA A 35 1.62 14.57 23.37
C ALA A 35 2.19 15.01 22.01
N ALA A 36 3.51 15.13 21.87
CA ALA A 36 4.15 15.44 20.60
C ALA A 36 3.92 14.33 19.55
N LEU A 37 4.00 13.05 19.95
CA LEU A 37 3.70 11.91 19.09
C LEU A 37 2.25 11.95 18.59
N MET A 38 1.29 12.18 19.48
CA MET A 38 -0.13 12.32 19.11
C MET A 38 -0.34 13.45 18.11
N LEU A 39 0.30 14.61 18.30
CA LEU A 39 0.21 15.74 17.37
C LEU A 39 0.80 15.39 16.00
N GLY A 40 1.93 14.68 15.98
CA GLY A 40 2.55 14.17 14.76
C GLY A 40 1.60 13.26 13.98
N HIS A 41 0.96 12.30 14.66
CA HIS A 41 -0.03 11.42 14.04
C HIS A 41 -1.24 12.17 13.49
N LEU A 42 -1.77 13.15 14.22
CA LEU A 42 -2.90 13.97 13.74
C LEU A 42 -2.53 14.76 12.47
N LYS A 43 -1.33 15.36 12.43
CA LYS A 43 -0.83 16.07 11.24
C LYS A 43 -0.66 15.13 10.05
N MET A 44 -0.19 13.91 10.28
CA MET A 44 -0.09 12.89 9.23
C MET A 44 -1.48 12.46 8.72
N LEU A 45 -2.43 12.24 9.62
CA LEU A 45 -3.81 11.91 9.25
C LEU A 45 -4.45 13.00 8.39
N ASP A 46 -4.27 14.27 8.73
CA ASP A 46 -4.79 15.42 7.96
C ASP A 46 -4.29 15.41 6.51
N GLN A 47 -3.04 15.00 6.28
CA GLN A 47 -2.44 14.90 4.95
C GLN A 47 -2.90 13.68 4.16
N GLN A 48 -3.30 12.61 4.84
CA GLN A 48 -3.55 11.30 4.22
C GLN A 48 -5.03 11.01 4.00
N TRP A 49 -5.92 11.49 4.87
CA TRP A 49 -7.28 10.96 4.96
C TRP A 49 -8.07 11.11 3.65
N ASP A 50 -7.98 12.27 2.99
CA ASP A 50 -8.67 12.56 1.73
C ASP A 50 -8.18 11.67 0.57
N PHE A 51 -6.95 11.17 0.67
CA PHE A 51 -6.30 10.37 -0.37
C PHE A 51 -6.28 8.87 -0.06
N ALA A 52 -6.73 8.45 1.13
CA ALA A 52 -6.59 7.07 1.60
C ALA A 52 -7.21 6.06 0.62
N TYR A 53 -8.37 6.41 0.03
CA TYR A 53 -8.99 5.56 -0.98
C TYR A 53 -8.14 5.43 -2.25
N LEU A 54 -7.62 6.53 -2.77
CA LEU A 54 -6.80 6.52 -3.98
C LEU A 54 -5.49 5.75 -3.77
N TYR A 55 -4.89 5.86 -2.58
CA TYR A 55 -3.71 5.10 -2.22
C TYR A 55 -3.96 3.59 -2.23
N GLU A 56 -5.02 3.16 -1.55
CA GLU A 56 -5.39 1.75 -1.44
C GLU A 56 -5.84 1.19 -2.79
N LYS A 57 -6.58 1.96 -3.59
CA LYS A 57 -6.94 1.58 -4.96
C LYS A 57 -5.67 1.37 -5.81
N GLY A 58 -4.70 2.28 -5.77
CA GLY A 58 -3.47 2.10 -6.54
C GLY A 58 -2.64 0.90 -6.05
N SER A 59 -2.64 0.61 -4.75
CA SER A 59 -1.98 -0.60 -4.21
C SER A 59 -2.70 -1.88 -4.67
N PHE A 60 -4.03 -1.86 -4.70
CA PHE A 60 -4.85 -2.92 -5.28
C PHE A 60 -4.53 -3.12 -6.77
N ASP A 61 -4.52 -2.05 -7.56
CA ASP A 61 -4.25 -2.12 -9.00
C ASP A 61 -2.85 -2.71 -9.27
N ASN A 62 -1.84 -2.36 -8.45
CA ASN A 62 -0.50 -2.90 -8.57
C ASN A 62 -0.43 -4.40 -8.25
N VAL A 63 -1.08 -4.87 -7.17
CA VAL A 63 -1.07 -6.30 -6.84
C VAL A 63 -1.93 -7.11 -7.81
N LEU A 64 -2.99 -6.51 -8.36
CA LEU A 64 -3.81 -7.10 -9.42
C LEU A 64 -2.99 -7.32 -10.69
N ALA A 65 -2.20 -6.32 -11.10
CA ALA A 65 -1.28 -6.44 -12.22
C ALA A 65 -0.22 -7.53 -11.97
N LEU A 66 0.36 -7.61 -10.76
CA LEU A 66 1.28 -8.69 -10.39
C LEU A 66 0.62 -10.07 -10.47
N ALA A 67 -0.55 -10.23 -9.85
CA ALA A 67 -1.28 -11.51 -9.85
C ALA A 67 -1.61 -11.96 -11.29
N THR A 68 -2.09 -11.04 -12.13
CA THR A 68 -2.41 -11.30 -13.54
C THR A 68 -1.16 -11.72 -14.31
N ARG A 69 -0.04 -10.99 -14.14
CA ARG A 69 1.23 -11.30 -14.79
C ARG A 69 1.77 -12.66 -14.38
N LEU A 70 1.77 -12.96 -13.08
CA LEU A 70 2.26 -14.24 -12.57
C LEU A 70 1.39 -15.42 -12.99
N GLN A 71 0.06 -15.23 -13.08
CA GLN A 71 -0.84 -16.24 -13.63
C GLN A 71 -0.46 -16.60 -15.07
N GLN A 72 -0.21 -15.61 -15.92
CA GLN A 72 0.17 -15.82 -17.33
C GLN A 72 1.53 -16.49 -17.49
N LEU A 73 2.48 -16.19 -16.58
CA LEU A 73 3.83 -16.74 -16.60
C LEU A 73 3.93 -18.12 -15.94
N ALA A 74 2.92 -18.55 -15.19
CA ALA A 74 2.98 -19.75 -14.38
C ALA A 74 3.23 -21.00 -15.23
N MET A 75 4.38 -21.63 -14.99
CA MET A 75 4.76 -22.88 -15.64
C MET A 75 5.38 -23.83 -14.62
N GLY A 76 4.92 -25.09 -14.62
CA GLY A 76 5.38 -26.07 -13.66
C GLY A 76 4.48 -27.31 -13.59
N GLY A 77 4.65 -28.04 -12.49
CA GLY A 77 3.87 -29.22 -12.15
C GLY A 77 2.49 -28.91 -11.55
N THR A 78 1.97 -29.89 -10.83
CA THR A 78 0.62 -29.87 -10.24
C THR A 78 0.43 -28.72 -9.23
N GLU A 79 1.43 -28.42 -8.40
CA GLU A 79 1.32 -27.39 -7.36
C GLU A 79 1.25 -26.01 -8.01
N SER A 80 2.15 -25.71 -8.94
CA SER A 80 2.17 -24.42 -9.66
C SER A 80 0.89 -24.19 -10.46
N LYS A 81 0.38 -25.22 -11.17
CA LYS A 81 -0.89 -25.14 -11.89
C LYS A 81 -2.09 -24.97 -10.96
N GLY A 82 -2.07 -25.64 -9.80
CA GLY A 82 -3.11 -25.48 -8.79
C GLY A 82 -3.18 -24.07 -8.22
N ALA A 83 -2.03 -23.44 -7.96
CA ALA A 83 -1.96 -22.06 -7.49
C ALA A 83 -2.31 -21.04 -8.59
N GLU A 84 -1.89 -21.27 -9.83
CA GLU A 84 -2.30 -20.49 -11.01
C GLU A 84 -3.81 -20.47 -11.18
N ALA A 85 -4.46 -21.65 -11.14
CA ALA A 85 -5.91 -21.75 -11.24
C ALA A 85 -6.64 -21.04 -10.08
N GLN A 86 -6.06 -21.03 -8.88
CA GLN A 86 -6.62 -20.25 -7.74
C GLN A 86 -6.56 -18.74 -7.99
N ILE A 87 -5.46 -18.24 -8.56
CA ILE A 87 -5.37 -16.84 -8.97
C ILE A 87 -6.42 -16.55 -10.05
N GLY A 88 -6.51 -17.39 -11.10
CA GLY A 88 -7.50 -17.22 -12.16
C GLY A 88 -8.95 -17.18 -11.64
N ALA A 89 -9.30 -18.06 -10.70
CA ALA A 89 -10.61 -18.06 -10.06
C ALA A 89 -10.86 -16.80 -9.22
N LEU A 90 -9.84 -16.33 -8.49
CA LEU A 90 -9.93 -15.09 -7.71
C LEU A 90 -10.13 -13.88 -8.63
N LEU A 91 -9.34 -13.77 -9.71
CA LEU A 91 -9.47 -12.70 -10.71
C LEU A 91 -10.87 -12.67 -11.33
N ALA A 92 -11.41 -13.84 -11.69
CA ALA A 92 -12.76 -13.96 -12.23
C ALA A 92 -13.87 -13.60 -11.22
N SER A 93 -13.57 -13.62 -9.92
CA SER A 93 -14.51 -13.28 -8.85
C SER A 93 -14.45 -11.81 -8.42
N LEU A 94 -13.48 -11.04 -8.92
CA LEU A 94 -13.33 -9.63 -8.57
C LEU A 94 -14.55 -8.83 -9.06
N PRO A 95 -14.99 -7.82 -8.28
CA PRO A 95 -16.09 -6.97 -8.71
C PRO A 95 -15.63 -6.08 -9.88
N GLU A 96 -16.53 -5.88 -10.86
CA GLU A 96 -16.29 -4.97 -11.99
C GLU A 96 -16.06 -3.53 -11.52
N ILE A 97 -16.76 -3.12 -10.46
CA ILE A 97 -16.63 -1.82 -9.83
C ILE A 97 -16.11 -2.01 -8.41
N LEU A 98 -14.98 -1.39 -8.08
CA LEU A 98 -14.41 -1.48 -6.74
C LEU A 98 -15.31 -0.80 -5.69
N PRO A 99 -15.43 -1.39 -4.49
CA PRO A 99 -16.11 -0.77 -3.37
C PRO A 99 -15.47 0.57 -3.00
N LEU A 100 -16.28 1.56 -2.61
CA LEU A 100 -15.81 2.91 -2.24
C LEU A 100 -15.19 3.02 -0.83
N THR A 101 -14.92 1.88 -0.19
CA THR A 101 -14.41 1.81 1.20
C THR A 101 -12.98 1.27 1.21
N VAL A 102 -12.08 2.03 1.83
CA VAL A 102 -10.67 1.68 2.05
C VAL A 102 -10.51 0.24 2.55
N ASN A 103 -11.23 -0.13 3.61
CA ASN A 103 -11.10 -1.47 4.21
C ASN A 103 -11.42 -2.60 3.23
N THR A 104 -12.43 -2.41 2.39
CA THR A 104 -12.84 -3.46 1.45
C THR A 104 -11.86 -3.59 0.29
N VAL A 105 -11.33 -2.47 -0.21
CA VAL A 105 -10.23 -2.49 -1.19
C VAL A 105 -8.99 -3.16 -0.61
N ASN A 106 -8.67 -2.88 0.66
CA ASN A 106 -7.55 -3.48 1.36
C ASN A 106 -7.74 -5.01 1.54
N ASP A 107 -8.94 -5.47 1.85
CA ASP A 107 -9.26 -6.91 1.96
C ASP A 107 -9.11 -7.63 0.61
N LEU A 108 -9.50 -7.00 -0.50
CA LEU A 108 -9.26 -7.52 -1.85
C LEU A 108 -7.75 -7.58 -2.15
N THR A 109 -7.01 -6.52 -1.80
CA THR A 109 -5.54 -6.45 -1.96
C THR A 109 -4.85 -7.58 -1.20
N LYS A 110 -5.22 -7.82 0.07
CA LYS A 110 -4.72 -8.93 0.89
C LYS A 110 -5.05 -10.29 0.27
N SER A 111 -6.24 -10.45 -0.27
CA SER A 111 -6.67 -11.71 -0.90
C SER A 111 -5.82 -12.03 -2.14
N LEU A 112 -5.54 -11.02 -2.97
CA LEU A 112 -4.63 -11.16 -4.12
C LEU A 112 -3.19 -11.44 -3.67
N GLY A 113 -2.67 -10.71 -2.68
CA GLY A 113 -1.33 -10.93 -2.13
C GLY A 113 -1.15 -12.35 -1.59
N ALA A 114 -2.13 -12.87 -0.84
CA ALA A 114 -2.10 -14.23 -0.35
C ALA A 114 -2.13 -15.29 -1.47
N ALA A 115 -2.80 -15.01 -2.59
CA ALA A 115 -2.78 -15.89 -3.76
C ALA A 115 -1.42 -15.86 -4.48
N VAL A 116 -0.81 -14.68 -4.60
CA VAL A 116 0.56 -14.51 -5.12
C VAL A 116 1.57 -15.28 -4.26
N ASP A 117 1.52 -15.14 -2.93
CA ASP A 117 2.41 -15.86 -2.00
C ASP A 117 2.33 -17.38 -2.17
N LYS A 118 1.10 -17.90 -2.36
CA LYS A 118 0.88 -19.33 -2.62
C LYS A 118 1.49 -19.77 -3.95
N LEU A 119 1.36 -18.97 -5.01
CA LEU A 119 1.99 -19.27 -6.29
C LEU A 119 3.51 -19.24 -6.18
N ILE A 120 4.09 -18.28 -5.47
CA ILE A 120 5.53 -18.24 -5.19
C ILE A 120 5.97 -19.51 -4.48
N ALA A 121 5.28 -19.91 -3.41
CA ALA A 121 5.59 -21.13 -2.67
C ALA A 121 5.46 -22.40 -3.56
N ALA A 122 4.43 -22.47 -4.40
CA ALA A 122 4.23 -23.57 -5.34
C ALA A 122 5.33 -23.63 -6.42
N ALA A 123 5.75 -22.47 -6.94
CA ALA A 123 6.84 -22.37 -7.90
C ALA A 123 8.13 -22.99 -7.33
N TYR A 124 8.45 -22.78 -6.05
CA TYR A 124 9.62 -23.41 -5.44
C TYR A 124 9.52 -24.93 -5.36
N LYS A 125 8.32 -25.50 -5.25
CA LYS A 125 8.11 -26.96 -5.24
C LYS A 125 8.29 -27.58 -6.62
N ASP A 126 7.65 -27.03 -7.65
CA ASP A 126 7.58 -27.67 -8.96
C ASP A 126 7.50 -26.72 -10.18
N GLY A 127 7.77 -25.43 -9.98
CA GLY A 127 7.86 -24.45 -11.05
C GLY A 127 9.09 -24.69 -11.94
N SER A 128 8.95 -24.39 -13.24
CA SER A 128 10.07 -24.45 -14.19
C SER A 128 11.15 -23.43 -13.84
N ALA A 129 12.37 -23.62 -14.35
CA ALA A 129 13.46 -22.68 -14.10
C ALA A 129 13.15 -21.30 -14.71
N GLU A 130 12.56 -21.29 -15.89
CA GLU A 130 12.14 -20.09 -16.61
C GLU A 130 11.07 -19.31 -15.83
N PHE A 131 10.06 -20.02 -15.31
CA PHE A 131 9.02 -19.39 -14.50
C PHE A 131 9.59 -18.80 -13.21
N LYS A 132 10.48 -19.51 -12.51
CA LYS A 132 11.11 -18.99 -11.29
C LYS A 132 11.85 -17.68 -11.52
N VAL A 133 12.60 -17.57 -12.63
CA VAL A 133 13.32 -16.34 -13.01
C VAL A 133 12.34 -15.23 -13.35
N ALA A 134 11.34 -15.50 -14.19
CA ALA A 134 10.36 -14.50 -14.60
C ALA A 134 9.54 -13.98 -13.39
N MET A 135 9.11 -14.89 -12.51
CA MET A 135 8.42 -14.58 -11.26
C MET A 135 9.25 -13.68 -10.36
N LEU A 136 10.53 -14.02 -10.13
CA LEU A 136 11.41 -13.21 -9.29
C LEU A 136 11.54 -11.78 -9.82
N ASN A 137 11.74 -11.62 -11.13
CA ASN A 137 11.84 -10.29 -11.74
C ASN A 137 10.54 -9.50 -11.57
N SER A 138 9.38 -10.11 -11.88
CA SER A 138 8.08 -9.46 -11.69
C SER A 138 7.81 -9.03 -10.24
N VAL A 139 8.21 -9.86 -9.27
CA VAL A 139 8.07 -9.53 -7.85
C VAL A 139 9.00 -8.38 -7.46
N LEU A 140 10.23 -8.34 -7.97
CA LEU A 140 11.17 -7.24 -7.69
C LEU A 140 10.70 -5.93 -8.31
N ASP A 141 10.23 -5.95 -9.55
CA ASP A 141 9.72 -4.77 -10.25
C ASP A 141 8.48 -4.20 -9.56
N TYR A 142 7.54 -5.06 -9.16
CA TYR A 142 6.38 -4.66 -8.34
C TYR A 142 6.82 -4.03 -7.02
N ASN A 143 7.74 -4.67 -6.29
CA ASN A 143 8.18 -4.18 -4.98
C ASN A 143 8.89 -2.84 -5.09
N HIS A 144 9.65 -2.58 -6.16
CA HIS A 144 10.27 -1.27 -6.36
C HIS A 144 9.23 -0.15 -6.39
N ILE A 145 8.12 -0.37 -7.09
CA ILE A 145 7.00 0.57 -7.16
C ILE A 145 6.30 0.67 -5.80
N GLN A 146 5.90 -0.46 -5.22
CA GLN A 146 5.09 -0.48 -4.00
C GLN A 146 5.85 0.09 -2.79
N CYS A 147 7.13 -0.24 -2.63
CA CYS A 147 7.97 0.35 -1.59
C CYS A 147 8.07 1.88 -1.76
N THR A 148 8.19 2.39 -2.99
CA THR A 148 8.23 3.84 -3.22
C THR A 148 6.91 4.50 -2.84
N ARG A 149 5.76 3.87 -3.13
CA ARG A 149 4.44 4.36 -2.70
C ARG A 149 4.32 4.41 -1.18
N GLU A 150 4.71 3.34 -0.48
CA GLU A 150 4.66 3.25 0.98
C GLU A 150 5.56 4.29 1.65
N ARG A 151 6.82 4.40 1.19
CA ARG A 151 7.76 5.41 1.69
C ARG A 151 7.21 6.82 1.48
N THR A 152 6.62 7.10 0.32
CA THR A 152 6.00 8.40 0.02
C THR A 152 4.80 8.67 0.92
N TRP A 153 3.97 7.66 1.20
CA TRP A 153 2.81 7.78 2.07
C TRP A 153 3.19 8.21 3.49
N PHE A 154 4.31 7.68 4.02
CA PHE A 154 4.83 7.98 5.36
C PHE A 154 5.90 9.08 5.39
N LYS A 155 6.15 9.76 4.26
CA LYS A 155 7.19 10.79 4.11
C LYS A 155 7.15 11.87 5.19
N ALA A 156 5.94 12.24 5.62
CA ALA A 156 5.72 13.28 6.63
C ALA A 156 6.25 12.95 8.03
N ASN A 157 6.47 11.67 8.36
CA ASN A 157 7.04 11.27 9.65
C ASN A 157 8.55 11.54 9.74
N ASN A 158 9.21 11.85 8.62
CA ASN A 158 10.64 12.17 8.55
C ASN A 158 11.55 11.06 9.15
N LEU A 159 11.08 9.81 9.08
CA LEU A 159 11.81 8.61 9.51
C LEU A 159 12.54 7.92 8.34
N ASP A 160 12.21 8.30 7.10
CA ASP A 160 12.88 7.79 5.91
C ASP A 160 14.23 8.49 5.72
N PRO A 161 15.36 7.75 5.66
CA PRO A 161 16.68 8.36 5.50
C PRO A 161 16.86 9.09 4.16
N ASP A 162 16.12 8.69 3.12
CA ASP A 162 16.22 9.23 1.76
C ASP A 162 14.98 10.05 1.39
N VAL A 163 14.36 10.71 2.37
CA VAL A 163 13.12 11.51 2.21
C VAL A 163 13.15 12.50 1.03
N ARG A 164 14.36 12.97 0.66
CA ARG A 164 14.60 13.94 -0.42
C ARG A 164 14.42 13.34 -1.81
N ASP A 165 14.61 12.03 -1.95
CA ASP A 165 14.53 11.33 -3.22
C ASP A 165 13.10 10.80 -3.48
N LEU A 166 12.24 10.85 -2.47
CA LEU A 166 10.85 10.45 -2.59
C LEU A 166 10.02 11.47 -3.37
N PRO A 167 9.07 11.03 -4.21
CA PRO A 167 8.16 11.91 -4.93
C PRO A 167 7.23 12.70 -3.98
N SER A 168 6.41 13.58 -4.55
CA SER A 168 5.27 14.14 -3.82
C SER A 168 4.13 13.13 -3.73
N MET A 169 3.20 13.32 -2.77
CA MET A 169 2.01 12.46 -2.66
C MET A 169 1.13 12.56 -3.91
N ASP A 170 0.98 13.76 -4.47
CA ASP A 170 0.21 13.99 -5.70
C ASP A 170 0.84 13.25 -6.91
N GLU A 171 2.16 13.36 -7.08
CA GLU A 171 2.89 12.65 -8.14
C GLU A 171 2.77 11.13 -7.98
N MET A 172 2.89 10.62 -6.75
CA MET A 172 2.76 9.19 -6.46
C MET A 172 1.34 8.64 -6.76
N LEU A 173 0.31 9.44 -6.52
CA LEU A 173 -1.08 9.03 -6.73
C LEU A 173 -1.53 9.15 -8.20
N SER A 174 -0.94 10.06 -8.97
CA SER A 174 -1.41 10.41 -10.32
C SER A 174 -0.51 9.90 -11.46
N SER A 175 0.76 9.60 -11.20
CA SER A 175 1.72 9.21 -12.24
C SER A 175 1.68 7.71 -12.55
N GLU A 176 1.74 7.37 -13.84
CA GLU A 176 1.90 5.99 -14.33
C GLU A 176 3.23 5.34 -13.87
N LYS A 177 4.25 6.14 -13.51
CA LYS A 177 5.52 5.63 -12.98
C LYS A 177 5.35 4.77 -11.73
N PHE A 178 4.26 4.99 -10.98
CA PHE A 178 3.96 4.26 -9.75
C PHE A 178 2.79 3.27 -9.93
N SER A 179 2.55 2.86 -11.19
CA SER A 179 1.62 1.83 -11.61
C SER A 179 2.38 0.64 -12.21
N TYR A 180 2.33 -0.50 -11.54
CA TYR A 180 2.92 -1.74 -12.06
C TYR A 180 2.18 -2.25 -13.30
N PHE A 181 0.89 -1.90 -13.44
CA PHE A 181 0.11 -2.19 -14.63
C PHE A 181 0.75 -1.57 -15.88
N ALA A 182 1.10 -0.28 -15.82
CA ALA A 182 1.74 0.44 -16.93
C ALA A 182 3.15 -0.08 -17.24
N ALA A 183 3.87 -0.57 -16.23
CA ALA A 183 5.19 -1.17 -16.41
C ALA A 183 5.13 -2.50 -17.19
N CYS A 184 4.06 -3.29 -17.02
CA CYS A 184 3.87 -4.55 -17.74
C CYS A 184 3.50 -4.37 -19.22
N ASP A 185 2.84 -3.28 -19.60
CA ASP A 185 2.48 -2.99 -21.00
C ASP A 185 3.64 -2.39 -21.81
N ALA A 186 4.68 -1.87 -21.15
CA ALA A 186 5.84 -1.26 -21.79
C ALA A 186 6.98 -2.26 -22.11
N SER A 187 6.84 -3.53 -21.70
CA SER A 187 7.85 -4.60 -21.82
C SER A 187 7.43 -5.73 -22.76
#